data_AF-A0AAE1QBC9-F1
#
_entry.id   AF-A0AAE1QBC9-F1
#
_cell.length_a   1.000
_cell.length_b   1.000
_cell.length_c   1.000
_cell.angle_alpha   90.00
_cell.angle_beta   90.00
_cell.angle_gamma   90.00
#
_symmetry.space_group_name_H-M   'P 1'
#
loop_
_entity.id
_entity.type
_entity.pdbx_description
1 polymer ?
#
loop_
_entity_poly.entity_id
_entity_poly.type
_entity_poly.pdbx_seq_one_letter_code
_entity_poly.pdbx_strand_id
1 'polypeptide(L)'
;MLVSWCVKVRRTATSATLDSEGWIHTGDIGYYDQQDFLDITDRSKDLIKIKAYPVSPHELEEIVKQYEGVSDVAVVGVKYQRLGEALKAFVILKPKAKVTAAQIQSHGEG
;
A
#
# COMPACT_ATOMS: atom_id res chain seq x y z
N MET A 1 24.25 -20.22 -14.89
CA MET A 1 24.38 -18.77 -15.16
C MET A 1 23.87 -18.04 -13.93
N LEU A 2 24.76 -17.68 -13.00
CA LEU A 2 24.41 -17.01 -11.74
C LEU A 2 24.48 -15.50 -11.96
N VAL A 3 23.34 -14.81 -11.89
CA VAL A 3 23.31 -13.35 -11.86
C VAL A 3 23.73 -12.90 -10.46
N SER A 4 25.01 -12.60 -10.30
CA SER A 4 25.51 -11.91 -9.10
C SER A 4 25.03 -10.46 -9.14
N TRP A 5 23.93 -10.18 -8.43
CA TRP A 5 23.48 -8.82 -8.15
C TRP A 5 24.49 -8.18 -7.18
N CYS A 6 25.47 -7.47 -7.73
CA CYS A 6 26.41 -6.68 -6.94
C CYS A 6 25.69 -5.41 -6.47
N VAL A 7 25.08 -5.45 -5.28
CA VAL A 7 24.60 -4.25 -4.59
C VAL A 7 25.83 -3.46 -4.16
N LYS A 8 26.06 -2.30 -4.78
CA LYS A 8 27.13 -1.38 -4.40
C LYS A 8 26.91 -0.91 -2.96
N VAL A 9 27.74 -1.38 -2.03
CA VAL A 9 27.68 -1.00 -0.61
C VAL A 9 27.97 0.51 -0.48
N ARG A 10 26.93 1.32 -0.29
CA ARG A 10 27.04 2.73 0.12
C ARG A 10 26.99 2.79 1.64
N ARG A 11 28.16 3.01 2.29
CA ARG A 11 28.28 3.05 3.76
C ARG A 11 27.27 3.99 4.45
N THR A 12 26.95 5.12 3.82
CA THR A 12 25.98 6.09 4.32
C THR A 12 24.52 5.60 4.25
N ALA A 13 24.17 4.78 3.26
CA ALA A 13 22.85 4.16 3.18
C ALA A 13 22.71 3.03 4.20
N THR A 14 23.78 2.27 4.42
CA THR A 14 23.84 1.19 5.43
C THR A 14 23.64 1.72 6.84
N SER A 15 24.33 2.81 7.22
CA SER A 15 24.19 3.41 8.55
C SER A 15 22.81 4.02 8.81
N ALA A 16 22.11 4.46 7.76
CA ALA A 16 20.76 5.03 7.90
C ALA A 16 19.65 3.97 8.03
N THR A 17 19.97 2.70 7.78
CA THR A 17 19.02 1.58 7.90
C THR A 17 19.11 0.91 9.28
N LEU A 18 20.17 1.19 10.04
CA LEU A 18 20.41 0.67 11.38
C LEU A 18 20.08 1.73 12.42
N ASP A 19 19.41 1.34 13.50
CA ASP A 19 19.28 2.20 14.68
C ASP A 19 20.54 2.15 15.57
N SER A 20 20.50 2.87 16.69
CA SER A 20 21.60 2.92 17.66
C SER A 20 21.91 1.59 18.35
N GLU A 21 20.98 0.63 18.30
CA GLU A 21 21.12 -0.70 18.89
C GLU A 21 21.46 -1.77 17.83
N GLY A 22 21.49 -1.40 16.56
CA GLY A 22 21.84 -2.27 15.44
C GLY A 22 20.65 -2.99 14.80
N TRP A 23 19.41 -2.60 15.10
CA TRP A 23 18.24 -3.16 14.43
C TRP A 23 18.06 -2.59 13.03
N ILE A 24 17.57 -3.44 12.13
CA ILE A 24 17.31 -3.07 10.74
C ILE A 24 15.89 -2.52 10.62
N HIS A 25 15.76 -1.30 10.12
CA HIS A 25 14.48 -0.74 9.70
C HIS A 25 14.11 -1.29 8.32
N THR A 26 13.34 -2.38 8.29
CA THR A 26 12.90 -3.04 7.04
C THR A 26 12.02 -2.12 6.17
N GLY A 27 11.32 -1.20 6.83
CA GLY A 27 10.34 -0.31 6.20
C GLY A 27 8.97 -0.95 6.00
N ASP A 28 8.79 -2.18 6.48
CA ASP A 28 7.51 -2.88 6.51
C ASP A 28 6.72 -2.50 7.76
N ILE A 29 5.40 -2.46 7.65
CA ILE A 29 4.45 -2.25 8.74
C ILE A 29 3.80 -3.59 9.02
N GLY A 30 3.78 -3.97 10.29
CA GLY A 30 3.20 -5.22 10.73
C GLY A 30 3.02 -5.27 12.23
N TYR A 31 2.30 -6.28 12.70
CA TYR A 31 2.07 -6.50 14.12
C TYR A 31 2.16 -7.99 14.45
N TYR A 32 2.48 -8.29 15.71
CA TYR A 32 2.39 -9.64 16.23
C TYR A 32 0.99 -9.88 16.78
N ASP A 33 0.42 -11.04 16.47
CA ASP A 33 -0.84 -11.49 17.06
C ASP A 33 -0.63 -12.14 18.44
N GLN A 34 -1.70 -12.68 19.03
CA GLN A 34 -1.64 -13.35 20.34
C GLN A 34 -0.93 -14.71 20.32
N GLN A 35 -0.57 -15.19 19.12
CA GLN A 35 0.02 -16.51 18.87
C GLN A 35 1.47 -16.38 18.35
N ASP A 36 2.06 -15.19 18.48
CA ASP A 36 3.41 -14.82 18.04
C ASP A 36 3.62 -14.94 16.51
N PHE A 37 2.55 -14.88 15.72
CA PHE A 37 2.66 -14.72 14.26
C PHE A 37 2.83 -13.26 13.89
N LEU A 38 3.75 -13.00 12.96
CA LEU A 38 3.98 -11.67 12.39
C LEU A 38 3.16 -11.50 11.11
N ASP A 39 2.20 -10.58 11.15
CA ASP A 39 1.45 -10.14 9.97
C ASP A 39 2.06 -8.85 9.41
N ILE A 40 2.41 -8.86 8.12
CA ILE A 40 2.92 -7.70 7.39
C ILE A 40 1.78 -7.13 6.55
N THR A 41 1.39 -5.89 6.82
CA THR A 41 0.20 -5.27 6.21
C THR A 41 0.53 -4.25 5.14
N ASP A 42 1.64 -3.51 5.27
CA ASP A 42 1.97 -2.45 4.33
C ASP A 42 3.47 -2.10 4.36
N ARG A 43 3.88 -1.18 3.49
CA ARG A 43 5.19 -0.54 3.48
C ARG A 43 5.03 0.90 3.91
N SER A 44 5.83 1.33 4.87
CA SER A 44 5.88 2.72 5.36
C SER A 44 6.09 3.78 4.27
N LYS A 45 6.68 3.40 3.13
CA LYS A 45 6.89 4.28 1.98
C LYS A 45 5.70 4.33 1.01
N ASP A 46 4.80 3.37 1.08
CA ASP A 46 3.67 3.21 0.16
C ASP A 46 2.38 3.84 0.72
N LEU A 47 2.39 4.26 2.00
CA LEU A 47 1.32 5.02 2.63
C LEU A 47 1.07 6.37 1.95
N ILE A 48 -0.18 6.61 1.55
CA ILE A 48 -0.63 7.85 0.92
C ILE A 48 -1.06 8.84 2.00
N LYS A 49 -0.66 10.11 1.91
CA LYS A 49 -0.92 11.10 2.96
C LYS A 49 -2.04 12.05 2.59
N ILE A 50 -3.22 11.82 3.14
CA ILE A 50 -4.41 12.66 2.92
C ILE A 50 -4.63 13.52 4.16
N LYS A 51 -4.58 14.86 4.04
CA LYS A 51 -4.78 15.77 5.19
C LYS A 51 -3.91 15.42 6.41
N ALA A 52 -2.66 14.99 6.19
CA ALA A 52 -1.72 14.53 7.20
C ALA A 52 -2.05 13.18 7.90
N TYR A 53 -3.06 12.45 7.42
CA TYR A 53 -3.34 11.09 7.85
C TYR A 53 -2.70 10.09 6.88
N PRO A 54 -1.96 9.09 7.38
CA PRO A 54 -1.50 7.98 6.57
C PRO A 54 -2.68 7.07 6.22
N VAL A 55 -2.84 6.75 4.95
CA VAL A 55 -3.86 5.82 4.46
C VAL A 55 -3.16 4.71 3.69
N SER A 56 -3.50 3.47 4.03
CA SER A 56 -3.02 2.29 3.31
C SER A 56 -3.73 2.17 1.96
N PRO A 57 -3.01 2.15 0.83
CA PRO A 57 -3.62 1.82 -0.45
C PRO A 57 -4.09 0.35 -0.47
N HIS A 58 -3.34 -0.55 0.18
CA HIS A 58 -3.62 -1.98 0.20
C HIS A 58 -4.99 -2.29 0.82
N GLU A 59 -5.28 -1.70 1.99
CA GLU A 59 -6.58 -1.84 2.66
C GLU A 59 -7.75 -1.43 1.73
N LEU A 60 -7.60 -0.31 1.02
CA LEU A 60 -8.62 0.17 0.09
C LEU A 60 -8.76 -0.72 -1.15
N GLU A 61 -7.66 -1.26 -1.65
CA GLU A 61 -7.66 -2.23 -2.73
C GLU A 61 -8.41 -3.49 -2.33
N GLU A 62 -8.18 -4.02 -1.13
CA GLU A 62 -8.89 -5.20 -0.62
C GLU A 62 -10.40 -4.97 -0.55
N ILE A 63 -10.84 -3.83 -0.01
CA ILE A 63 -12.26 -3.45 0.06
C ILE A 63 -12.87 -3.39 -1.35
N VAL A 64 -12.23 -2.69 -2.29
CA VAL A 64 -12.77 -2.55 -3.66
C VAL A 64 -12.76 -3.89 -4.39
N LYS A 65 -11.78 -4.76 -4.13
CA LYS A 65 -11.65 -6.08 -4.76
C LYS A 65 -12.73 -7.06 -4.31
N GLN A 66 -13.35 -6.85 -3.16
CA GLN A 66 -14.50 -7.65 -2.70
C GLN A 66 -15.78 -7.35 -3.49
N TYR A 67 -15.85 -6.23 -4.22
CA TYR A 67 -17.05 -5.85 -4.98
C TYR A 67 -17.32 -6.79 -6.16
N GLU A 68 -18.57 -7.23 -6.30
CA GLU A 68 -18.97 -8.15 -7.37
C GLU A 68 -18.79 -7.49 -8.76
N GLY A 69 -17.91 -8.07 -9.56
CA GLY A 69 -17.59 -7.57 -10.91
C GLY A 69 -16.25 -6.86 -11.01
N VAL A 70 -15.53 -6.66 -9.91
CA VAL A 70 -14.12 -6.23 -9.93
C VAL A 70 -13.22 -7.45 -10.11
N SER A 71 -12.30 -7.37 -11.07
CA SER A 71 -11.26 -8.37 -11.31
C SER A 71 -9.98 -8.01 -10.57
N ASP A 72 -9.58 -6.73 -10.64
CA ASP A 72 -8.38 -6.24 -9.96
C ASP A 72 -8.48 -4.73 -9.74
N VAL A 73 -7.68 -4.21 -8.81
CA VAL A 73 -7.67 -2.79 -8.46
C VAL A 73 -6.28 -2.35 -8.01
N ALA A 74 -5.94 -1.11 -8.33
CA ALA A 74 -4.76 -0.43 -7.82
C ALA A 74 -5.14 0.97 -7.33
N VAL A 75 -4.72 1.35 -6.13
CA VAL A 75 -4.99 2.66 -5.52
C VAL A 75 -3.70 3.48 -5.45
N VAL A 76 -3.74 4.70 -5.97
CA VAL A 76 -2.58 5.61 -5.97
C VAL A 76 -2.93 7.00 -5.46
N GLY A 77 -1.94 7.66 -4.87
CA GLY A 77 -2.04 9.06 -4.47
C GLY A 77 -1.89 9.99 -5.67
N VAL A 78 -2.80 10.95 -5.83
CA VAL A 78 -2.72 12.01 -6.83
C VAL A 78 -2.72 13.37 -6.15
N LYS A 79 -1.95 14.32 -6.68
CA LYS A 79 -1.92 15.69 -6.15
C LYS A 79 -3.30 16.32 -6.18
N TYR A 80 -3.73 16.90 -5.06
CA TYR A 80 -5.04 17.51 -4.93
C TYR A 80 -4.97 18.80 -4.12
N GLN A 81 -5.44 19.91 -4.70
CA GLN A 81 -5.23 21.26 -4.16
C GLN A 81 -5.71 21.45 -2.71
N ARG A 82 -6.81 20.79 -2.32
CA ARG A 82 -7.41 20.97 -0.98
C ARG A 82 -6.92 19.98 0.08
N LEU A 83 -6.38 18.84 -0.33
CA LEU A 83 -6.06 17.71 0.55
C LEU A 83 -4.56 17.41 0.62
N GLY A 84 -3.75 18.10 -0.20
CA GLY A 84 -2.38 17.72 -0.51
C GLY A 84 -2.37 16.58 -1.53
N GLU A 85 -2.86 15.42 -1.11
CA GLU A 85 -3.06 14.23 -1.93
C GLU A 85 -4.50 13.74 -1.82
N ALA A 86 -5.00 13.13 -2.90
CA ALA A 86 -6.26 12.41 -2.94
C ALA A 86 -6.03 10.99 -3.46
N LEU A 87 -6.93 10.07 -3.13
CA LEU A 87 -6.86 8.70 -3.61
C LEU A 87 -7.49 8.60 -4.99
N LYS A 88 -6.86 7.82 -5.86
CA LYS A 88 -7.43 7.44 -7.14
C LYS A 88 -7.30 5.94 -7.31
N ALA A 89 -8.45 5.26 -7.42
CA ALA A 89 -8.52 3.84 -7.73
C ALA A 89 -8.61 3.63 -9.25
N PHE A 90 -7.80 2.70 -9.75
CA PHE A 90 -7.89 2.15 -11.09
C PHE A 90 -8.43 0.74 -10.99
N VAL A 91 -9.58 0.48 -11.61
CA VAL A 91 -10.32 -0.77 -11.43
C VAL A 91 -10.42 -1.51 -12.77
N ILE A 92 -10.06 -2.78 -12.78
CA ILE A 92 -10.28 -3.71 -13.89
C ILE A 92 -11.55 -4.49 -13.60
N LEU A 93 -12.50 -4.45 -14.52
CA LEU A 93 -13.76 -5.19 -14.38
C LEU A 93 -13.65 -6.61 -14.93
N LYS A 94 -14.43 -7.54 -14.35
CA LYS A 94 -14.62 -8.89 -14.88
C LYS A 94 -15.28 -8.82 -16.27
N PRO A 95 -15.05 -9.80 -17.15
CA PRO A 95 -15.70 -9.86 -18.46
C PRO A 95 -17.23 -9.75 -18.32
N LYS A 96 -17.85 -8.87 -19.12
CA LYS A 96 -19.30 -8.59 -19.13
C LYS A 96 -19.88 -7.89 -17.88
N ALA A 97 -19.06 -7.57 -16.88
CA ALA A 97 -19.53 -6.78 -15.74
C ALA A 97 -19.86 -5.35 -16.17
N LYS A 98 -20.97 -4.81 -15.66
CA LYS A 98 -21.40 -3.41 -15.86
C LYS A 98 -21.46 -2.71 -14.51
N VAL A 99 -20.30 -2.47 -13.94
CA VAL A 99 -20.14 -1.76 -12.68
C VAL A 99 -19.70 -0.32 -12.97
N THR A 100 -20.30 0.63 -12.28
CA THR A 100 -19.97 2.06 -12.38
C THR A 100 -19.13 2.50 -11.18
N ALA A 101 -18.35 3.56 -11.36
CA ALA A 101 -17.55 4.12 -10.27
C ALA A 101 -18.40 4.52 -9.05
N ALA A 102 -19.61 5.05 -9.26
CA ALA A 102 -20.52 5.42 -8.19
C ALA A 102 -20.95 4.21 -7.34
N GLN A 103 -21.22 3.06 -7.97
CA GLN A 103 -21.60 1.82 -7.27
C GLN A 103 -20.46 1.29 -6.39
N ILE A 104 -19.22 1.41 -6.84
CA ILE A 104 -18.04 1.01 -6.06
C ILE A 104 -17.81 1.99 -4.91
N GLN A 105 -17.98 3.30 -5.16
CA GLN A 105 -17.82 4.32 -4.11
C GLN A 105 -18.83 4.15 -2.97
N SER A 106 -20.08 3.83 -3.27
CA SER A 106 -21.10 3.56 -2.24
C SER A 106 -20.84 2.30 -1.42
N HIS A 107 -20.01 1.36 -1.91
CA HIS A 107 -19.69 0.15 -1.17
C HIS A 107 -18.79 0.41 0.04
N GLY A 108 -17.92 1.43 -0.04
CA GLY A 108 -17.00 1.81 1.03
C GLY A 108 -17.59 2.71 2.11
N GLU A 109 -18.89 3.03 2.05
CA GLU A 109 -19.58 3.84 3.07
C GLU A 109 -20.25 2.99 4.18
N GLY A 110 -20.04 1.66 4.15
CA GLY A 110 -20.62 0.69 5.10
C GLY A 110 -19.77 0.44 6.33
#